data_AF-A0A7V6GK20-F1
#
_entry.id   AF-A0A7V6GK20-F1
#
_cell.length_a   1.000
_cell.length_b   1.000
_cell.length_c   1.000
_cell.angle_alpha   90.00
_cell.angle_beta   90.00
_cell.angle_gamma   90.00
#
_symmetry.space_group_name_H-M   'P 1'
#
loop_
_entity.id
_entity.type
_entity.pdbx_description
1 polymer ?
#
loop_
_entity_poly.entity_id
_entity_poly.type
_entity_poly.pdbx_seq_one_letter_code
_entity_poly.pdbx_strand_id
1 'polypeptide(L)'
;MIIFIFLVLFLLFLNSCSLILGIIKDSSGYADLPSTQTTRAENNNAPGCYGSADNREVEENTFYVTKIIDGDTLIINSNHPVRMIGINAPEKGMYFYEEAKQNLEILILNREVRLESDISDRDKYGRLLRYIFDGDYFINYEMVKFGFANAYDYKPDIRYSDLLKEAEEYAKKNEKGIWKRADIKGIEISINYNPQGNDKDFLNGEWVEIINKGKSSINLKGWSIKDMGTNIYIFDNVVLHPESSIFIFTGSGIDEPGKLYWNADRPVWNNDHDTLYLRNSSGILVEYFSY
;
A
#
# COMPACT_ATOMS: atom_id res chain seq x y z
N MET A 1 17.21 51.08 -14.24
CA MET A 1 16.68 50.02 -15.11
C MET A 1 16.76 48.65 -14.39
N ILE A 2 16.22 48.56 -13.17
CA ILE A 2 16.23 47.35 -12.32
C ILE A 2 14.93 47.34 -11.49
N ILE A 3 13.77 47.50 -12.15
CA ILE A 3 12.43 47.43 -11.50
C ILE A 3 11.44 46.57 -12.33
N PHE A 4 11.90 45.91 -13.41
CA PHE A 4 11.02 45.14 -14.30
C PHE A 4 11.26 43.61 -14.32
N ILE A 5 12.07 43.07 -13.40
CA ILE A 5 12.37 41.62 -13.33
C ILE A 5 11.65 40.89 -12.18
N PHE A 6 10.94 41.60 -11.30
CA PHE A 6 10.16 40.98 -10.22
C PHE A 6 8.68 40.75 -10.54
N LEU A 7 8.17 41.24 -11.69
CA LEU A 7 6.75 41.09 -12.04
C LEU A 7 6.44 39.91 -12.98
N VAL A 8 7.44 39.14 -13.41
CA VAL A 8 7.24 37.95 -14.27
C VAL A 8 7.36 36.63 -13.49
N LEU A 9 7.90 36.63 -12.26
CA LEU A 9 7.93 35.44 -11.41
C LEU A 9 6.67 35.25 -10.54
N PHE A 10 5.76 36.23 -10.48
CA PHE A 10 4.51 36.14 -9.71
C PHE A 10 3.32 35.64 -10.54
N LEU A 11 3.47 35.51 -11.87
CA LEU A 11 2.42 35.04 -12.79
C LEU A 11 2.56 33.56 -13.20
N LEU A 12 3.57 32.84 -12.70
CA LEU A 12 3.68 31.38 -12.87
C LEU A 12 3.13 30.58 -11.68
N PHE A 13 2.73 31.25 -10.58
CA PHE A 13 2.09 30.60 -9.43
C PHE A 13 0.55 30.62 -9.46
N LEU A 14 -0.07 31.21 -10.48
CA LEU A 14 -1.53 31.26 -10.60
C LEU A 14 -2.14 30.19 -11.52
N ASN A 15 -1.33 29.29 -12.10
CA ASN A 15 -1.83 28.18 -12.94
C ASN A 15 -1.71 26.78 -12.30
N SER A 16 -1.31 26.67 -11.04
CA SER A 16 -1.44 25.43 -10.25
C SER A 16 -2.69 25.42 -9.35
N CYS A 17 -3.46 26.52 -9.33
CA CYS A 17 -4.66 26.67 -8.50
C CYS A 17 -5.96 26.19 -9.18
N SER A 18 -5.87 25.36 -10.23
CA SER A 18 -7.03 24.72 -10.86
C SER A 18 -7.00 23.19 -10.82
N LEU A 19 -6.08 22.58 -10.06
CA LEU A 19 -6.08 21.13 -9.80
C LEU A 19 -6.43 20.76 -8.35
N ILE A 20 -6.61 21.74 -7.46
CA ILE A 20 -6.92 21.52 -6.03
C ILE A 20 -8.40 21.81 -5.70
N LEU A 21 -9.19 22.37 -6.62
CA LEU A 21 -10.63 22.62 -6.40
C LEU A 21 -11.58 21.55 -7.01
N GLY A 22 -11.04 20.41 -7.46
CA GLY A 22 -11.82 19.33 -8.09
C GLY A 22 -12.26 18.20 -7.15
N ILE A 23 -11.95 18.26 -5.86
CA ILE A 23 -12.20 17.14 -4.92
C ILE A 23 -13.49 17.35 -4.08
N ILE A 24 -14.21 18.47 -4.24
CA ILE A 24 -15.45 18.70 -3.51
C ILE A 24 -16.66 18.53 -4.44
N LYS A 25 -17.44 17.48 -4.14
CA LYS A 25 -18.67 16.98 -4.78
C LYS A 25 -18.48 15.96 -5.91
N ASP A 26 -18.14 14.74 -5.51
CA ASP A 26 -18.86 13.59 -6.05
C ASP A 26 -19.27 12.67 -4.89
N SER A 27 -20.40 12.97 -4.26
CA SER A 27 -21.00 12.18 -3.18
C SER A 27 -21.84 11.01 -3.72
N SER A 28 -21.48 10.48 -4.89
CA SER A 28 -22.29 9.49 -5.63
C SER A 28 -21.77 8.05 -5.53
N GLY A 29 -20.79 7.77 -4.67
CA GLY A 29 -20.19 6.43 -4.50
C GLY A 29 -20.35 5.78 -3.11
N TYR A 30 -21.02 6.42 -2.16
CA TYR A 30 -21.12 5.95 -0.76
C TYR A 30 -22.42 5.21 -0.42
N ALA A 31 -23.22 4.83 -1.42
CA ALA A 31 -24.58 4.32 -1.20
C ALA A 31 -24.68 2.83 -0.78
N ASP A 32 -23.62 2.03 -0.87
CA ASP A 32 -23.71 0.58 -0.68
C ASP A 32 -22.61 0.00 0.24
N LEU A 33 -22.35 0.63 1.38
CA LEU A 33 -21.69 -0.09 2.48
C LEU A 33 -22.74 -0.93 3.22
N PRO A 34 -22.62 -2.27 3.28
CA PRO A 34 -23.58 -3.11 3.97
C PRO A 34 -23.57 -2.79 5.47
N SER A 35 -24.69 -2.26 5.95
CA SER A 35 -24.96 -2.15 7.39
C SER A 35 -25.14 -3.55 7.97
N THR A 36 -24.40 -3.86 9.03
CA THR A 36 -24.48 -5.12 9.78
C THR A 36 -25.89 -5.32 10.36
N GLN A 37 -26.66 -6.22 9.77
CA GLN A 37 -27.89 -6.72 10.34
C GLN A 37 -27.58 -7.64 11.53
N THR A 38 -27.88 -7.15 12.73
CA THR A 38 -27.93 -7.98 13.94
C THR A 38 -29.21 -8.82 13.89
N THR A 39 -29.10 -10.12 13.61
CA THR A 39 -30.22 -11.04 13.77
C THR A 39 -30.44 -11.34 15.25
N ARG A 40 -31.56 -10.87 15.80
CA ARG A 40 -32.08 -11.32 17.09
C ARG A 40 -33.41 -12.01 16.87
N ALA A 41 -33.51 -13.23 17.39
CA ALA A 41 -34.66 -14.11 17.30
C ALA A 41 -35.95 -13.45 17.80
N GLU A 42 -37.02 -13.60 17.03
CA GLU A 42 -38.38 -13.22 17.42
C GLU A 42 -38.97 -14.24 18.40
N ASN A 43 -39.51 -13.76 19.51
CA ASN A 43 -40.51 -14.50 20.29
C ASN A 43 -41.47 -13.55 21.02
N ASN A 44 -42.75 -13.70 20.68
CA ASN A 44 -43.98 -13.54 21.48
C ASN A 44 -44.56 -12.14 21.83
N ASN A 45 -45.71 -11.86 21.19
CA ASN A 45 -46.98 -11.31 21.70
C ASN A 45 -47.05 -10.50 23.02
N ALA A 46 -47.63 -9.29 22.87
CA ALA A 46 -48.63 -8.59 23.72
C ALA A 46 -48.25 -7.16 24.18
N PRO A 47 -49.24 -6.24 24.38
CA PRO A 47 -49.09 -4.81 24.08
C PRO A 47 -48.92 -3.92 25.33
N GLY A 48 -48.27 -2.77 25.16
CA GLY A 48 -48.50 -1.63 26.06
C GLY A 48 -47.32 -0.68 26.25
N CYS A 49 -47.69 0.60 26.14
CA CYS A 49 -47.08 1.80 26.75
C CYS A 49 -45.97 2.54 25.99
N TYR A 50 -46.36 3.74 25.56
CA TYR A 50 -45.53 4.87 25.15
C TYR A 50 -44.35 5.08 26.12
N GLY A 51 -43.14 5.07 25.57
CA GLY A 51 -41.91 5.47 26.24
C GLY A 51 -41.11 6.36 25.29
N SER A 52 -40.77 7.55 25.78
CA SER A 52 -39.96 8.60 25.16
C SER A 52 -38.81 8.06 24.30
N ALA A 53 -38.68 8.60 23.09
CA ALA A 53 -37.49 8.45 22.26
C ALA A 53 -36.29 9.04 23.00
N ASP A 54 -35.50 8.16 23.60
CA ASP A 54 -34.21 8.47 24.20
C ASP A 54 -33.19 8.62 23.06
N ASN A 55 -33.12 9.84 22.51
CA ASN A 55 -32.06 10.27 21.60
C ASN A 55 -30.78 10.46 22.42
N ARG A 56 -30.17 9.37 22.89
CA ARG A 56 -28.77 9.37 23.31
C ARG A 56 -27.93 9.32 22.04
N GLU A 57 -27.43 10.47 21.60
CA GLU A 57 -26.24 10.51 20.74
C GLU A 57 -25.18 9.67 21.44
N VAL A 58 -24.86 8.52 20.85
CA VAL A 58 -23.71 7.72 21.29
C VAL A 58 -22.52 8.63 21.01
N GLU A 59 -21.87 9.14 22.07
CA GLU A 59 -20.56 9.78 21.92
C GLU A 59 -19.66 8.75 21.24
N GLU A 60 -19.46 8.93 19.92
CA GLU A 60 -18.44 8.15 19.22
C GLU A 60 -17.11 8.46 19.88
N ASN A 61 -16.45 7.44 20.38
CA ASN A 61 -15.16 7.59 21.04
C ASN A 61 -14.12 7.95 19.98
N THR A 62 -13.96 9.25 19.71
CA THR A 62 -13.00 9.80 18.76
C THR A 62 -11.65 10.03 19.43
N PHE A 63 -10.59 10.00 18.62
CA PHE A 63 -9.21 10.21 19.04
C PHE A 63 -8.58 11.28 18.18
N TYR A 64 -7.91 12.24 18.81
CA TYR A 64 -7.25 13.33 18.09
C TYR A 64 -5.88 12.89 17.57
N VAL A 65 -5.63 13.07 16.28
CA VAL A 65 -4.36 12.70 15.62
C VAL A 65 -3.34 13.83 15.80
N THR A 66 -2.24 13.52 16.49
CA THR A 66 -1.19 14.50 16.84
C THR A 66 0.03 14.44 15.92
N LYS A 67 0.26 13.30 15.26
CA LYS A 67 1.42 13.12 14.38
C LYS A 67 1.19 11.99 13.38
N ILE A 68 1.68 12.18 12.16
CA ILE A 68 1.87 11.10 11.19
C ILE A 68 3.34 10.70 11.16
N ILE A 69 3.61 9.39 11.31
CA ILE A 69 4.96 8.85 11.26
C ILE A 69 5.35 8.60 9.80
N ASP A 70 4.53 7.82 9.10
CA ASP A 70 4.65 7.39 7.69
C ASP A 70 3.24 7.18 7.08
N GLY A 71 3.15 6.56 5.90
CA GLY A 71 1.90 6.38 5.16
C GLY A 71 0.90 5.38 5.77
N ASP A 72 1.21 4.72 6.88
CA ASP A 72 0.30 3.78 7.54
C ASP A 72 0.38 3.76 9.08
N THR A 73 1.18 4.66 9.67
CA THR A 73 1.38 4.77 11.12
C THR A 73 1.20 6.21 11.62
N LEU A 74 0.40 6.40 12.67
CA LEU A 74 0.12 7.70 13.31
C LEU A 74 0.25 7.65 14.84
N ILE A 75 0.24 8.81 15.49
CA ILE A 75 0.18 8.97 16.95
C ILE A 75 -1.05 9.80 17.34
N ILE A 76 -1.81 9.32 18.31
CA ILE A 76 -2.99 10.01 18.86
C ILE A 76 -2.68 10.78 20.15
N ASN A 77 -3.61 11.61 20.63
CA ASN A 77 -3.49 12.47 21.81
C ASN A 77 -3.10 11.76 23.11
N SER A 78 -3.34 10.46 23.23
CA SER A 78 -2.84 9.63 24.34
C SER A 78 -1.36 9.23 24.20
N ASN A 79 -0.66 9.78 23.21
CA ASN A 79 0.72 9.47 22.81
C ASN A 79 0.93 7.98 22.44
N HIS A 80 -0.13 7.28 22.02
CA HIS A 80 -0.05 5.90 21.56
C HIS A 80 0.14 5.84 20.04
N PRO A 81 1.07 5.00 19.54
CA PRO A 81 1.19 4.75 18.12
C PRO A 81 0.08 3.80 17.64
N VAL A 82 -0.44 4.07 16.45
CA VAL A 82 -1.47 3.27 15.77
C VAL A 82 -0.94 2.86 14.40
N ARG A 83 -1.00 1.56 14.08
CA ARG A 83 -0.73 0.98 12.76
C ARG A 83 -2.07 0.69 12.07
N MET A 84 -2.23 1.21 10.86
CA MET A 84 -3.44 1.03 10.07
C MET A 84 -3.56 -0.43 9.61
N ILE A 85 -4.65 -1.11 9.93
CA ILE A 85 -4.87 -2.51 9.50
C ILE A 85 -5.15 -2.57 8.00
N GLY A 86 -4.72 -3.63 7.33
CA GLY A 86 -5.15 -3.94 5.96
C GLY A 86 -4.38 -3.24 4.85
N ILE A 87 -3.41 -2.38 5.20
CA ILE A 87 -2.63 -1.61 4.22
C ILE A 87 -1.13 -1.68 4.50
N ASN A 88 -0.31 -1.53 3.47
CA ASN A 88 1.13 -1.40 3.58
C ASN A 88 1.63 -0.24 2.72
N ALA A 89 2.05 0.86 3.34
CA ALA A 89 2.60 2.00 2.63
C ALA A 89 4.08 1.77 2.28
N PRO A 90 4.63 2.49 1.27
CA PRO A 90 6.07 2.48 1.03
C PRO A 90 6.84 2.86 2.29
N GLU A 91 8.02 2.27 2.47
CA GLU A 91 8.93 2.56 3.59
C GLU A 91 9.81 3.78 3.27
N LYS A 92 10.43 4.38 4.31
CA LYS A 92 11.28 5.56 4.12
C LYS A 92 12.41 5.29 3.11
N GLY A 93 12.52 6.17 2.12
CA GLY A 93 13.51 6.04 1.04
C GLY A 93 13.01 5.27 -0.19
N MET A 94 11.81 4.67 -0.11
CA MET A 94 11.13 4.11 -1.27
C MET A 94 10.42 5.19 -2.09
N TYR A 95 10.21 4.89 -3.37
CA TYR A 95 9.33 5.67 -4.23
C TYR A 95 7.93 5.81 -3.63
N PHE A 96 7.40 7.03 -3.68
CA PHE A 96 6.07 7.40 -3.19
C PHE A 96 5.88 7.44 -1.66
N TYR A 97 6.95 7.28 -0.88
CA TYR A 97 6.91 7.38 0.59
C TYR A 97 6.42 8.75 1.07
N GLU A 98 7.02 9.84 0.56
CA GLU A 98 6.70 11.20 1.02
C GLU A 98 5.28 11.58 0.64
N GLU A 99 4.84 11.22 -0.56
CA GLU A 99 3.48 11.44 -1.05
C GLU A 99 2.45 10.67 -0.22
N ALA A 100 2.72 9.41 0.14
CA ALA A 100 1.84 8.62 0.98
C ALA A 100 1.70 9.24 2.38
N LYS A 101 2.82 9.61 3.00
CA LYS A 101 2.83 10.29 4.29
C LYS A 101 2.07 11.61 4.26
N GLN A 102 2.37 12.47 3.29
CA GLN A 102 1.73 13.78 3.14
C GLN A 102 0.23 13.64 2.89
N ASN A 103 -0.20 12.63 2.13
CA ASN A 103 -1.62 12.39 1.92
C ASN A 103 -2.32 12.03 3.23
N LEU A 104 -1.74 11.13 4.03
CA LEU A 104 -2.29 10.79 5.34
C LEU A 104 -2.32 12.02 6.28
N GLU A 105 -1.31 12.88 6.22
CA GLU A 105 -1.30 14.16 6.94
C GLU A 105 -2.47 15.06 6.52
N ILE A 106 -2.69 15.23 5.22
CA ILE A 106 -3.81 16.03 4.68
C ILE A 106 -5.16 15.46 5.13
N LEU A 107 -5.29 14.14 5.13
CA LEU A 107 -6.55 13.48 5.46
C LEU A 107 -6.90 13.61 6.95
N ILE A 108 -5.94 13.39 7.87
CA ILE A 108 -6.27 13.17 9.29
C ILE A 108 -5.39 13.91 10.31
N LEU A 109 -4.29 14.57 9.94
CA LEU A 109 -3.46 15.28 10.92
C LEU A 109 -4.24 16.45 11.56
N ASN A 110 -4.15 16.59 12.88
CA ASN A 110 -4.87 17.60 13.66
C ASN A 110 -6.40 17.49 13.59
N ARG A 111 -6.91 16.28 13.33
CA ARG A 111 -8.35 15.96 13.28
C ARG A 111 -8.70 14.88 14.29
N GLU A 112 -9.98 14.82 14.65
CA GLU A 112 -10.54 13.71 15.43
C GLU A 112 -10.98 12.59 14.49
N VAL A 113 -10.59 11.36 14.81
CA VAL A 113 -10.92 10.17 14.03
C VAL A 113 -11.50 9.08 14.91
N ARG A 114 -12.40 8.27 14.37
CA ARG A 114 -12.86 7.04 15.01
C ARG A 114 -11.87 5.92 14.70
N LEU A 115 -11.49 5.19 15.74
CA LEU A 115 -10.58 4.05 15.66
C LEU A 115 -11.34 2.76 15.91
N GLU A 116 -11.28 1.84 14.97
CA GLU A 116 -11.96 0.55 15.06
C GLU A 116 -10.94 -0.59 15.11
N SER A 117 -10.98 -1.41 16.16
CA SER A 117 -10.16 -2.63 16.25
C SER A 117 -10.83 -3.79 15.53
N ASP A 118 -10.03 -4.78 15.16
CA ASP A 118 -10.53 -6.08 14.75
C ASP A 118 -10.30 -7.14 15.85
N ILE A 119 -9.71 -8.28 15.53
CA ILE A 119 -9.49 -9.39 16.46
C ILE A 119 -8.31 -9.07 17.39
N SER A 120 -7.24 -8.51 16.83
CA SER A 120 -6.03 -8.13 17.54
C SER A 120 -6.12 -6.68 18.02
N ASP A 121 -5.71 -6.42 19.26
CA ASP A 121 -5.63 -5.05 19.78
C ASP A 121 -4.30 -4.37 19.41
N ARG A 122 -3.19 -5.11 19.52
CA ARG A 122 -1.82 -4.59 19.39
C ARG A 122 -0.91 -5.55 18.64
N ASP A 123 0.09 -4.99 17.99
CA ASP A 123 1.20 -5.77 17.44
C ASP A 123 2.32 -6.02 18.47
N LYS A 124 3.34 -6.77 18.06
CA LYS A 124 4.51 -7.10 18.89
C LYS A 124 5.36 -5.88 19.32
N TYR A 125 5.16 -4.72 18.68
CA TYR A 125 5.82 -3.46 19.01
C TYR A 125 4.97 -2.58 19.94
N GLY A 126 3.78 -3.06 20.33
CA GLY A 126 2.85 -2.34 21.21
C GLY A 126 2.02 -1.28 20.50
N ARG A 127 2.07 -1.20 19.15
CA ARG A 127 1.21 -0.28 18.38
C ARG A 127 -0.21 -0.81 18.39
N LEU A 128 -1.18 0.09 18.54
CA LEU A 128 -2.60 -0.26 18.36
C LEU A 128 -2.84 -0.64 16.90
N LEU A 129 -3.56 -1.72 16.65
CA LEU A 129 -4.00 -2.12 15.32
C LEU A 129 -5.41 -1.59 15.10
N ARG A 130 -5.60 -0.65 14.15
CA ARG A 130 -6.89 -0.01 13.92
C ARG A 130 -7.20 0.23 12.44
N TYR A 131 -8.48 0.18 12.10
CA TYR A 131 -9.06 0.86 10.96
C TYR A 131 -9.41 2.30 11.36
N ILE A 132 -9.21 3.25 10.45
CA ILE A 132 -9.34 4.68 10.74
C ILE A 132 -10.49 5.27 9.94
N PHE A 133 -11.39 5.97 10.63
CA PHE A 133 -12.53 6.64 10.02
C PHE A 133 -12.56 8.13 10.40
N ASP A 134 -12.82 9.00 9.43
CA ASP A 134 -13.13 10.41 9.62
C ASP A 134 -14.62 10.60 9.30
N GLY A 135 -15.47 10.50 10.31
CA GLY A 135 -16.91 10.28 10.12
C GLY A 135 -17.19 8.96 9.42
N ASP A 136 -17.85 9.01 8.26
CA ASP A 136 -18.11 7.84 7.39
C ASP A 136 -16.96 7.56 6.40
N TYR A 137 -15.92 8.39 6.38
CA TYR A 137 -14.83 8.30 5.42
C TYR A 137 -13.79 7.28 5.87
N PHE A 138 -13.69 6.16 5.15
CA PHE A 138 -12.76 5.07 5.49
C PHE A 138 -11.34 5.35 4.96
N ILE A 139 -10.46 5.83 5.83
CA ILE A 139 -9.14 6.36 5.44
C ILE A 139 -8.24 5.26 4.85
N ASN A 140 -8.27 4.04 5.39
CA ASN A 140 -7.46 2.94 4.86
C ASN A 140 -7.81 2.64 3.39
N TYR A 141 -9.10 2.68 3.04
CA TYR A 141 -9.56 2.48 1.66
C TYR A 141 -9.06 3.58 0.73
N GLU A 142 -9.13 4.84 1.15
CA GLU A 142 -8.68 5.98 0.34
C GLU A 142 -7.17 5.93 0.09
N MET A 143 -6.39 5.56 1.11
CA MET A 143 -4.94 5.36 0.98
C MET A 143 -4.61 4.31 -0.10
N VAL A 144 -5.35 3.20 -0.15
CA VAL A 144 -5.15 2.16 -1.17
C VAL A 144 -5.67 2.60 -2.54
N LYS A 145 -6.88 3.15 -2.61
CA LYS A 145 -7.56 3.55 -3.85
C LYS A 145 -6.78 4.57 -4.67
N PHE A 146 -6.09 5.49 -3.99
CA PHE A 146 -5.24 6.49 -4.64
C PHE A 146 -3.77 6.06 -4.77
N GLY A 147 -3.44 4.81 -4.43
CA GLY A 147 -2.13 4.22 -4.64
C GLY A 147 -1.05 4.75 -3.69
N PHE A 148 -1.43 5.18 -2.49
CA PHE A 148 -0.51 5.54 -1.41
C PHE A 148 -0.06 4.32 -0.59
N ALA A 149 -0.80 3.22 -0.68
CA ALA A 149 -0.46 1.95 -0.04
C ALA A 149 -0.94 0.76 -0.88
N ASN A 150 -0.33 -0.40 -0.66
CA ASN A 150 -0.85 -1.70 -1.07
C ASN A 150 -1.94 -2.17 -0.11
N ALA A 151 -2.88 -2.99 -0.59
CA ALA A 151 -3.71 -3.80 0.28
C ALA A 151 -2.84 -4.92 0.87
N TYR A 152 -3.02 -5.22 2.16
CA TYR A 152 -2.20 -6.21 2.86
C TYR A 152 -2.99 -6.95 3.93
N ASP A 153 -3.13 -8.26 3.78
CA ASP A 153 -3.88 -9.10 4.71
C ASP A 153 -3.09 -9.34 6.00
N TYR A 154 -3.44 -8.60 7.05
CA TYR A 154 -2.86 -8.78 8.38
C TYR A 154 -3.69 -9.80 9.19
N LYS A 155 -3.49 -11.10 8.97
CA LYS A 155 -4.27 -12.13 9.69
C LYS A 155 -4.02 -12.06 11.21
N PRO A 156 -5.06 -12.20 12.05
CA PRO A 156 -6.46 -12.53 11.70
C PRO A 156 -7.35 -11.31 11.36
N ASP A 157 -6.81 -10.10 11.32
CA ASP A 157 -7.51 -8.81 11.17
C ASP A 157 -7.88 -8.50 9.70
N ILE A 158 -8.88 -9.20 9.18
CA ILE A 158 -9.26 -9.20 7.76
C ILE A 158 -10.66 -8.65 7.47
N ARG A 159 -11.32 -8.00 8.44
CA ARG A 159 -12.72 -7.49 8.31
C ARG A 159 -13.00 -6.73 7.01
N TYR A 160 -12.06 -5.90 6.55
CA TYR A 160 -12.20 -5.08 5.34
C TYR A 160 -11.30 -5.53 4.18
N SER A 161 -10.76 -6.76 4.21
CA SER A 161 -9.80 -7.25 3.20
C SER A 161 -10.33 -7.15 1.77
N ASP A 162 -11.56 -7.62 1.51
CA ASP A 162 -12.16 -7.61 0.17
C ASP A 162 -12.33 -6.18 -0.38
N LEU A 163 -12.76 -5.25 0.49
CA LEU A 163 -12.94 -3.84 0.14
C LEU A 163 -11.60 -3.17 -0.20
N LEU A 164 -10.53 -3.49 0.54
CA LEU A 164 -9.19 -2.96 0.28
C LEU A 164 -8.58 -3.56 -1.00
N LYS A 165 -8.84 -4.84 -1.29
CA LYS A 165 -8.44 -5.47 -2.56
C LYS A 165 -9.14 -4.80 -3.75
N GLU A 166 -10.43 -4.49 -3.64
CA GLU A 166 -11.15 -3.75 -4.68
C GLU A 166 -10.54 -2.35 -4.92
N ALA A 167 -10.20 -1.62 -3.85
CA ALA A 167 -9.50 -0.35 -3.95
C ALA A 167 -8.15 -0.48 -4.68
N GLU A 168 -7.41 -1.54 -4.39
CA GLU A 168 -6.11 -1.79 -5.01
C GLU A 168 -6.26 -2.08 -6.51
N GLU A 169 -7.26 -2.88 -6.90
CA GLU A 169 -7.57 -3.14 -8.31
C GLU A 169 -7.96 -1.86 -9.06
N TYR A 170 -8.70 -0.96 -8.40
CA TYR A 170 -8.96 0.37 -8.95
C TYR A 170 -7.65 1.16 -9.14
N ALA A 171 -6.77 1.17 -8.14
CA ALA A 171 -5.50 1.89 -8.19
C ALA A 171 -4.57 1.34 -9.29
N LYS A 172 -4.48 0.01 -9.44
CA LYS A 172 -3.77 -0.69 -10.52
C LYS A 172 -4.28 -0.28 -11.90
N LYS A 173 -5.59 -0.41 -12.12
CA LYS A 173 -6.24 -0.12 -13.41
C LYS A 173 -6.05 1.34 -13.85
N ASN A 174 -5.98 2.25 -12.89
CA ASN A 174 -5.85 3.69 -13.15
C ASN A 174 -4.43 4.22 -12.92
N GLU A 175 -3.44 3.33 -12.78
CA GLU A 175 -2.01 3.64 -12.61
C GLU A 175 -1.73 4.70 -11.52
N LYS A 176 -2.44 4.59 -10.39
CA LYS A 176 -2.35 5.55 -9.29
C LYS A 176 -1.12 5.32 -8.42
N GLY A 177 -0.42 6.40 -8.07
CA GLY A 177 0.66 6.40 -7.09
C GLY A 177 1.73 5.34 -7.33
N ILE A 178 1.87 4.38 -6.41
CA ILE A 178 2.80 3.26 -6.51
C ILE A 178 2.56 2.37 -7.74
N TRP A 179 1.36 2.41 -8.34
CA TRP A 179 0.98 1.65 -9.52
C TRP A 179 1.27 2.33 -10.84
N LYS A 180 1.85 3.54 -10.82
CA LYS A 180 2.31 4.22 -12.04
C LYS A 180 3.26 3.31 -12.83
N ARG A 181 2.96 3.07 -14.12
CA ARG A 181 3.74 2.19 -14.98
C ARG A 181 4.86 2.94 -15.70
N ALA A 182 6.01 2.29 -15.81
CA ALA A 182 7.13 2.75 -16.62
C ALA A 182 6.81 2.48 -18.10
N ASP A 183 7.27 3.37 -18.98
CA ASP A 183 7.22 3.12 -20.42
C ASP A 183 8.37 2.20 -20.86
N ILE A 184 8.35 0.98 -20.34
CA ILE A 184 9.29 -0.10 -20.64
C ILE A 184 8.45 -1.31 -21.05
N LYS A 185 8.72 -1.86 -22.24
CA LYS A 185 7.95 -2.95 -22.84
C LYS A 185 8.83 -4.17 -23.06
N GLY A 186 8.22 -5.35 -23.07
CA GLY A 186 8.91 -6.61 -23.33
C GLY A 186 9.76 -7.10 -22.16
N ILE A 187 9.42 -6.72 -20.93
CA ILE A 187 9.96 -7.35 -19.73
C ILE A 187 8.91 -8.32 -19.19
N GLU A 188 9.31 -9.57 -19.02
CA GLU A 188 8.49 -10.63 -18.43
C GLU A 188 9.16 -11.14 -17.16
N ILE A 189 8.36 -11.65 -16.23
CA ILE A 189 8.80 -12.21 -14.96
C ILE A 189 8.27 -13.63 -14.85
N SER A 190 9.15 -14.54 -14.46
CA SER A 190 8.81 -15.89 -13.99
C SER A 190 9.39 -16.08 -12.60
N ILE A 191 8.71 -16.85 -11.75
CA ILE A 191 9.12 -17.07 -10.38
C ILE A 191 8.88 -18.52 -9.99
N ASN A 192 9.86 -19.10 -9.29
CA ASN A 192 9.68 -20.35 -8.55
C ASN A 192 9.68 -20.02 -7.07
N TYR A 193 8.50 -19.97 -6.47
CA TYR A 193 8.30 -19.52 -5.10
C TYR A 193 8.16 -20.66 -4.08
N ASN A 194 7.81 -21.88 -4.51
CA ASN A 194 7.54 -23.02 -3.63
C ASN A 194 8.26 -24.29 -4.14
N PRO A 195 9.59 -24.38 -3.98
CA PRO A 195 10.36 -25.56 -4.37
C PRO A 195 9.98 -26.78 -3.51
N GLN A 196 10.19 -27.99 -4.05
CA GLN A 196 9.95 -29.21 -3.27
C GLN A 196 10.90 -29.28 -2.07
N GLY A 197 10.35 -29.31 -0.86
CA GLY A 197 11.11 -29.45 0.38
C GLY A 197 10.70 -28.41 1.40
N ASN A 198 11.60 -28.11 2.33
CA ASN A 198 11.47 -26.98 3.25
C ASN A 198 12.39 -25.87 2.74
N ASP A 199 11.83 -24.70 2.43
CA ASP A 199 12.57 -23.61 1.77
C ASP A 199 13.76 -23.12 2.59
N LYS A 200 13.66 -23.21 3.93
CA LYS A 200 14.77 -22.87 4.84
C LYS A 200 16.01 -23.73 4.62
N ASP A 201 15.82 -24.96 4.14
CA ASP A 201 16.89 -25.90 3.87
C ASP A 201 17.41 -25.78 2.42
N PHE A 202 16.67 -25.10 1.55
CA PHE A 202 17.00 -24.92 0.13
C PHE A 202 16.59 -23.54 -0.42
N LEU A 203 17.21 -22.48 0.10
CA LEU A 203 16.92 -21.10 -0.31
C LEU A 203 17.11 -20.85 -1.81
N ASN A 204 18.08 -21.49 -2.46
CA ASN A 204 18.27 -21.36 -3.92
C ASN A 204 17.23 -22.15 -4.75
N GLY A 205 16.33 -22.89 -4.10
CA GLY A 205 15.13 -23.43 -4.75
C GLY A 205 14.16 -22.33 -5.13
N GLU A 206 14.13 -21.25 -4.34
CA GLU A 206 13.42 -20.02 -4.66
C GLU A 206 14.23 -19.15 -5.63
N TRP A 207 13.61 -18.74 -6.73
CA TRP A 207 14.25 -17.86 -7.69
C TRP A 207 13.26 -17.05 -8.53
N VAL A 208 13.75 -15.94 -9.05
CA VAL A 208 13.07 -15.08 -10.02
C VAL A 208 13.85 -15.08 -11.33
N GLU A 209 13.17 -15.18 -12.45
CA GLU A 209 13.71 -14.95 -13.77
C GLU A 209 13.13 -13.66 -14.34
N ILE A 210 13.99 -12.74 -14.77
CA ILE A 210 13.60 -11.56 -15.56
C ILE A 210 14.02 -11.79 -17.00
N ILE A 211 13.07 -11.70 -17.92
CA ILE A 211 13.27 -11.96 -19.34
C ILE A 211 13.08 -10.66 -20.12
N ASN A 212 14.02 -10.35 -21.02
CA ASN A 212 13.88 -9.24 -21.96
C ASN A 212 13.48 -9.77 -23.35
N LYS A 213 12.18 -9.75 -23.64
CA LYS A 213 11.57 -9.96 -24.97
C LYS A 213 11.57 -8.69 -25.84
N GLY A 214 12.16 -7.61 -25.35
CA GLY A 214 12.33 -6.37 -26.06
C GLY A 214 13.46 -6.42 -27.08
N LYS A 215 13.61 -5.34 -27.84
CA LYS A 215 14.63 -5.22 -28.92
C LYS A 215 15.91 -4.49 -28.49
N SER A 216 15.96 -3.97 -27.27
CA SER A 216 17.06 -3.13 -26.77
C SER A 216 17.62 -3.70 -25.47
N SER A 217 18.92 -3.52 -25.27
CA SER A 217 19.55 -3.85 -23.98
C SER A 217 19.10 -2.87 -22.90
N ILE A 218 18.91 -3.35 -21.68
CA ILE A 218 18.52 -2.53 -20.52
C ILE A 218 19.60 -2.67 -19.45
N ASN A 219 20.10 -1.54 -18.96
CA ASN A 219 20.93 -1.53 -17.75
C ASN A 219 20.01 -1.47 -16.52
N LEU A 220 20.09 -2.49 -15.68
CA LEU A 220 19.27 -2.65 -14.49
C LEU A 220 19.83 -1.93 -13.27
N LYS A 221 20.96 -1.22 -13.37
CA LYS A 221 21.56 -0.52 -12.23
C LYS A 221 20.55 0.32 -11.46
N GLY A 222 20.38 0.02 -10.17
CA GLY A 222 19.47 0.69 -9.26
C GLY A 222 18.01 0.27 -9.38
N TRP A 223 17.65 -0.62 -10.31
CA TRP A 223 16.33 -1.27 -10.31
C TRP A 223 16.18 -2.14 -9.07
N SER A 224 14.95 -2.50 -8.73
CA SER A 224 14.68 -3.33 -7.56
C SER A 224 13.63 -4.40 -7.81
N ILE A 225 13.82 -5.54 -7.17
CA ILE A 225 12.78 -6.55 -6.92
C ILE A 225 12.35 -6.42 -5.46
N LYS A 226 11.04 -6.42 -5.19
CA LYS A 226 10.49 -6.39 -3.83
C LYS A 226 9.34 -7.39 -3.68
N ASP A 227 9.21 -8.01 -2.52
CA ASP A 227 8.03 -8.79 -2.11
C ASP A 227 6.89 -7.87 -1.58
N MET A 228 5.77 -8.43 -1.13
CA MET A 228 4.75 -7.63 -0.43
C MET A 228 5.24 -7.10 0.93
N GLY A 229 6.17 -7.81 1.56
CA GLY A 229 6.78 -7.46 2.83
C GLY A 229 7.84 -6.36 2.73
N THR A 230 9.02 -6.64 3.28
CA THR A 230 10.13 -5.67 3.42
C THR A 230 11.39 -6.11 2.69
N ASN A 231 11.37 -7.26 2.03
CA ASN A 231 12.55 -7.79 1.35
C ASN A 231 12.72 -7.05 0.02
N ILE A 232 13.90 -6.44 -0.18
CA ILE A 232 14.25 -5.72 -1.40
C ILE A 232 15.60 -6.22 -1.91
N TYR A 233 15.66 -6.55 -3.19
CA TYR A 233 16.89 -6.75 -3.93
C TYR A 233 17.12 -5.53 -4.82
N ILE A 234 18.34 -4.97 -4.82
CA ILE A 234 18.71 -3.84 -5.69
C ILE A 234 19.79 -4.33 -6.65
N PHE A 235 19.55 -4.12 -7.94
CA PHE A 235 20.51 -4.50 -8.97
C PHE A 235 21.72 -3.55 -8.97
N ASP A 236 22.90 -4.16 -8.99
CA ASP A 236 24.14 -3.51 -9.38
C ASP A 236 24.18 -3.28 -10.91
N ASN A 237 25.37 -3.09 -11.48
CA ASN A 237 25.53 -2.82 -12.91
C ASN A 237 25.38 -4.10 -13.76
N VAL A 238 24.13 -4.52 -13.98
CA VAL A 238 23.78 -5.68 -14.83
C VAL A 238 23.10 -5.19 -16.11
N VAL A 239 23.55 -5.69 -17.26
CA VAL A 239 22.93 -5.40 -18.56
C VAL A 239 22.14 -6.62 -19.02
N LEU A 240 20.83 -6.44 -19.17
CA LEU A 240 19.92 -7.46 -19.71
C LEU A 240 19.75 -7.24 -21.22
N HIS A 241 20.31 -8.15 -22.01
CA HIS A 241 20.30 -8.08 -23.47
C HIS A 241 18.96 -8.53 -24.07
N PRO A 242 18.64 -8.15 -25.32
CA PRO A 242 17.47 -8.68 -26.04
C PRO A 242 17.47 -10.21 -26.10
N GLU A 243 16.29 -10.80 -25.98
CA GLU A 243 16.05 -12.26 -26.00
C GLU A 243 16.87 -13.05 -24.97
N SER A 244 17.26 -12.40 -23.86
CA SER A 244 17.99 -13.03 -22.76
C SER A 244 17.24 -12.92 -21.45
N SER A 245 17.65 -13.72 -20.47
CA SER A 245 17.14 -13.67 -19.10
C SER A 245 18.25 -13.66 -18.08
N ILE A 246 17.90 -13.21 -16.88
CA ILE A 246 18.73 -13.31 -15.68
C ILE A 246 17.91 -13.99 -14.59
N PHE A 247 18.57 -14.91 -13.87
CA PHE A 247 18.03 -15.54 -12.68
C PHE A 247 18.55 -14.83 -11.43
N ILE A 248 17.68 -14.65 -10.45
CA ILE A 248 17.99 -14.15 -9.12
C ILE A 248 17.57 -15.25 -8.14
N PHE A 249 18.55 -15.94 -7.56
CA PHE A 249 18.31 -16.98 -6.55
C PHE A 249 18.23 -16.35 -5.15
N THR A 250 17.31 -16.81 -4.31
CA THR A 250 17.08 -16.22 -2.98
C THR A 250 18.26 -16.41 -2.03
N GLY A 251 18.91 -17.57 -2.05
CA GLY A 251 20.04 -17.88 -1.17
C GLY A 251 21.37 -17.27 -1.62
N SER A 252 22.46 -17.92 -1.22
CA SER A 252 23.83 -17.43 -1.49
C SER A 252 24.49 -18.13 -2.68
N GLY A 253 25.46 -17.45 -3.28
CA GLY A 253 26.27 -17.96 -4.39
C GLY A 253 27.29 -16.92 -4.87
N ILE A 254 27.91 -17.19 -6.02
CA ILE A 254 28.81 -16.26 -6.70
C ILE A 254 28.11 -15.78 -7.96
N ASP A 255 27.94 -14.47 -8.10
CA ASP A 255 27.31 -13.89 -9.28
C ASP A 255 28.10 -14.23 -10.55
N GLU A 256 27.37 -14.66 -11.58
CA GLU A 256 27.85 -15.03 -12.90
C GLU A 256 26.97 -14.37 -13.97
N PRO A 257 27.43 -14.26 -15.23
CA PRO A 257 26.55 -13.81 -16.32
C PRO A 257 25.26 -14.64 -16.38
N GLY A 258 24.10 -13.99 -16.20
CA GLY A 258 22.80 -14.66 -16.20
C GLY A 258 22.33 -15.21 -14.85
N LYS A 259 23.15 -15.18 -13.79
CA LYS A 259 22.81 -15.72 -12.47
C LYS A 259 23.30 -14.81 -11.36
N LEU A 260 22.37 -14.33 -10.56
CA LEU A 260 22.62 -13.46 -9.41
C LEU A 260 22.08 -14.13 -8.14
N TYR A 261 22.64 -13.74 -7.00
CA TYR A 261 22.24 -14.27 -5.70
C TYR A 261 21.85 -13.14 -4.76
N TRP A 262 20.65 -13.22 -4.18
CA TRP A 262 20.16 -12.24 -3.21
C TRP A 262 20.99 -12.30 -1.92
N ASN A 263 21.55 -13.46 -1.58
CA ASN A 263 22.23 -13.71 -0.30
C ASN A 263 21.30 -13.48 0.90
N ALA A 264 20.01 -13.78 0.75
CA ALA A 264 19.09 -13.78 1.88
C ALA A 264 19.42 -14.94 2.83
N ASP A 265 19.15 -14.74 4.12
CA ASP A 265 19.35 -15.73 5.18
C ASP A 265 18.08 -16.54 5.51
N ARG A 266 16.99 -16.26 4.79
CA ARG A 266 15.66 -16.84 4.96
C ARG A 266 14.88 -16.81 3.64
N PRO A 267 13.81 -17.63 3.52
CA PRO A 267 12.87 -17.54 2.40
C PRO A 267 12.36 -16.12 2.21
N VAL A 268 12.23 -15.70 0.95
CA VAL A 268 11.73 -14.37 0.59
C VAL A 268 10.30 -14.46 0.08
N TRP A 269 9.99 -15.51 -0.67
CA TRP A 269 8.70 -15.66 -1.34
C TRP A 269 7.77 -16.54 -0.52
N ASN A 270 6.58 -16.05 -0.22
CA ASN A 270 5.61 -16.85 0.53
C ASN A 270 4.98 -17.94 -0.35
N ASN A 271 4.75 -19.13 0.20
CA ASN A 271 4.25 -20.28 -0.55
C ASN A 271 2.76 -20.24 -0.92
N ASP A 272 1.96 -19.45 -0.20
CA ASP A 272 0.51 -19.40 -0.32
C ASP A 272 -0.02 -18.15 -1.03
N HIS A 273 0.67 -17.01 -0.88
CA HIS A 273 0.37 -15.78 -1.60
C HIS A 273 1.52 -14.77 -1.47
N ASP A 274 2.02 -14.25 -2.59
CA ASP A 274 2.93 -13.10 -2.60
C ASP A 274 2.75 -12.25 -3.86
N THR A 275 3.37 -11.07 -3.86
CA THR A 275 3.51 -10.24 -5.06
C THR A 275 4.95 -9.77 -5.20
N LEU A 276 5.52 -10.07 -6.35
CA LEU A 276 6.79 -9.53 -6.78
C LEU A 276 6.58 -8.21 -7.52
N TYR A 277 7.28 -7.16 -7.10
CA TYR A 277 7.31 -5.86 -7.79
C TYR A 277 8.69 -5.60 -8.38
N LEU A 278 8.76 -5.47 -9.72
CA LEU A 278 9.95 -5.02 -10.42
C LEU A 278 9.83 -3.52 -10.71
N ARG A 279 10.73 -2.71 -10.16
CA ARG A 279 10.75 -1.26 -10.32
C ARG A 279 12.06 -0.79 -10.95
N ASN A 280 11.99 0.25 -11.77
CA ASN A 280 13.19 0.86 -12.35
C ASN A 280 13.96 1.67 -11.31
N SER A 281 15.10 2.26 -11.70
CA SER A 281 15.95 3.07 -10.82
C SER A 281 15.28 4.32 -10.23
N SER A 282 14.16 4.75 -10.80
CA SER A 282 13.34 5.85 -10.27
C SER A 282 12.17 5.35 -9.40
N GLY A 283 12.08 4.04 -9.19
CA GLY A 283 11.02 3.37 -8.43
C GLY A 283 9.67 3.23 -9.15
N ILE A 284 9.61 3.56 -10.45
CA ILE A 284 8.39 3.38 -11.25
C ILE A 284 8.20 1.89 -11.57
N LEU A 285 6.96 1.41 -11.49
CA LEU A 285 6.63 0.00 -11.69
C LEU A 285 6.87 -0.42 -13.15
N VAL A 286 7.76 -1.37 -13.36
CA VAL A 286 8.04 -1.95 -14.68
C VAL A 286 7.14 -3.14 -14.92
N GLU A 287 7.13 -4.09 -13.98
CA GLU A 287 6.26 -5.25 -14.02
C GLU A 287 5.97 -5.78 -12.60
N TYR A 288 4.90 -6.54 -12.42
CA TYR A 288 4.62 -7.27 -11.18
C TYR A 288 4.04 -8.65 -11.46
N PHE A 289 4.15 -9.56 -10.49
CA PHE A 289 3.58 -10.89 -10.56
C PHE A 289 3.00 -11.28 -9.20
N SER A 290 1.72 -11.64 -9.16
CA SER A 290 1.01 -12.11 -7.97
C SER A 290 0.54 -13.55 -8.21
N TYR A 291 0.59 -14.39 -7.18
CA TYR A 291 0.17 -15.80 -7.24
C TYR A 291 -0.57 -16.24 -5.98
#